data_AF-A0AAW6T3S9-F1
#
_entry.id   AF-A0AAW6T3S9-F1
#
_cell.length_a   1.000
_cell.length_b   1.000
_cell.length_c   1.000
_cell.angle_alpha   90.00
_cell.angle_beta   90.00
_cell.angle_gamma   90.00
#
_symmetry.space_group_name_H-M   'P 1'
#
loop_
_entity.id
_entity.type
_entity.pdbx_description
1 polymer ?
#
loop_
_entity_poly.entity_id
_entity_poly.type
_entity_poly.pdbx_seq_one_letter_code
_entity_poly.pdbx_strand_id
1 'polypeptide(L)' 'MDELLAARGMTLTELSRVVGVSVVNLSVLKNDRARAIRFSTLHAICAALECEVGDLLTTDVDT' A
#
# COMPACT_ATOMS: atom_id res chain seq x y z
N MET A 1 2.39 6.29 -0.46
CA MET A 1 1.04 5.71 -0.67
C MET A 1 -0.06 6.76 -0.84
N ASP A 2 -0.10 7.83 -0.04
CA ASP A 2 -1.16 8.85 -0.16
C ASP A 2 -1.24 9.50 -1.55
N GLU A 3 -0.08 9.79 -2.14
CA GLU A 3 0.01 10.33 -3.51
C GLU A 3 -0.56 9.35 -4.55
N LEU A 4 -0.31 8.04 -4.39
CA LEU A 4 -0.85 7.01 -5.29
C LEU A 4 -2.37 6.92 -5.20
N LEU A 5 -2.93 6.98 -3.98
CA LEU A 5 -4.37 7.00 -3.76
C LEU A 5 -5.01 8.24 -4.40
N ALA A 6 -4.41 9.42 -4.18
CA ALA A 6 -4.88 10.67 -4.77
C ALA A 6 -4.81 10.65 -6.31
N ALA A 7 -3.70 10.15 -6.87
CA ALA A 7 -3.51 10.03 -8.32
C ALA A 7 -4.51 9.07 -9.00
N ARG A 8 -5.09 8.13 -8.25
CA ARG A 8 -6.13 7.19 -8.73
C ARG A 8 -7.54 7.60 -8.33
N GLY A 9 -7.71 8.73 -7.62
CA GLY A 9 -9.01 9.13 -7.06
C GLY A 9 -9.61 8.08 -6.14
N MET A 10 -8.77 7.27 -5.47
CA MET A 10 -9.16 6.11 -4.70
C MET A 10 -9.00 6.38 -3.19
N THR A 11 -9.97 5.94 -2.40
CA THR A 11 -9.92 5.97 -0.94
C THR A 11 -9.25 4.71 -0.37
N LEU A 12 -8.73 4.81 0.86
CA LEU A 12 -8.20 3.65 1.58
C LEU A 12 -9.24 2.53 1.78
N THR A 13 -10.51 2.91 1.94
CA THR A 13 -11.64 1.98 2.06
C THR A 13 -11.94 1.26 0.75
N GLU A 14 -11.80 1.92 -0.39
CA GLU A 14 -11.88 1.27 -1.70
C GLU A 14 -10.74 0.30 -1.93
N LEU A 15 -9.50 0.72 -1.64
CA LEU A 15 -8.34 -0.16 -1.75
C LEU A 15 -8.50 -1.41 -0.86
N SER A 16 -9.03 -1.26 0.36
CA SER A 16 -9.35 -2.37 1.26
C SER A 16 -10.26 -3.42 0.62
N ARG A 17 -11.30 -2.98 -0.10
CA ARG A 17 -12.23 -3.87 -0.80
C ARG A 17 -11.57 -4.58 -1.97
N VAL A 18 -10.74 -3.87 -2.75
CA VAL A 18 -10.07 -4.42 -3.94
C VAL A 18 -9.01 -5.45 -3.55
N VAL A 19 -8.20 -5.15 -2.53
CA VAL A 19 -7.05 -5.98 -2.13
C VAL A 19 -7.45 -7.09 -1.15
N GLY A 20 -8.63 -7.00 -0.52
CA GLY A 20 -9.11 -8.01 0.42
C GLY A 20 -8.39 -7.98 1.78
N VAL A 21 -7.93 -6.80 2.21
CA VAL A 21 -7.32 -6.56 3.52
C VAL A 21 -8.08 -5.47 4.25
N SER A 22 -8.14 -5.53 5.58
CA SER A 22 -8.84 -4.53 6.37
C SER A 22 -8.25 -3.13 6.20
N VAL A 23 -9.10 -2.11 6.30
CA VAL A 23 -8.67 -0.69 6.33
C VAL A 23 -7.66 -0.45 7.45
N VAL A 24 -7.79 -1.15 8.58
CA VAL A 24 -6.83 -1.09 9.70
C VAL A 24 -5.44 -1.55 9.26
N ASN A 25 -5.33 -2.70 8.58
CA ASN A 25 -4.04 -3.20 8.09
C ASN A 25 -3.41 -2.26 7.06
N LEU A 26 -4.22 -1.73 6.14
CA LEU A 26 -3.75 -0.75 5.15
C LEU A 26 -3.33 0.57 5.80
N SER A 27 -4.01 1.00 6.86
CA SER A 27 -3.62 2.20 7.63
C SER A 27 -2.30 1.98 8.35
N VAL A 28 -2.06 0.79 8.92
CA VAL A 28 -0.77 0.46 9.53
C VAL A 28 0.36 0.47 8.50
N LEU A 29 0.12 -0.05 7.29
CA LEU A 29 1.08 -0.01 6.19
C LEU A 29 1.32 1.42 5.69
N LYS A 30 0.26 2.19 5.44
CA LYS A 30 0.33 3.57 4.94
C LYS A 30 1.17 4.48 5.85
N ASN A 31 1.13 4.24 7.15
CA ASN A 31 1.84 5.04 8.15
C ASN A 31 3.18 4.39 8.58
N ASP A 32 3.78 3.52 7.76
CA ASP A 32 5.09 2.90 7.98
C ASP A 32 5.22 2.14 9.31
N ARG A 33 4.11 1.62 9.84
CA ARG A 33 4.05 0.86 11.11
C ARG A 33 3.91 -0.64 10.90
N ALA A 34 3.88 -1.11 9.65
CA ALA A 34 3.77 -2.52 9.35
C ALA A 34 5.08 -3.25 9.69
N ARG A 35 4.97 -4.35 10.46
CA ARG A 35 6.11 -5.22 10.78
C ARG A 35 6.37 -6.28 9.70
N ALA A 36 5.32 -6.65 8.98
CA ALA A 36 5.35 -7.64 7.92
C ALA A 36 4.19 -7.41 6.95
N ILE A 37 4.39 -7.79 5.69
CA ILE A 37 3.36 -7.82 4.67
C ILE A 37 3.49 -9.12 3.87
N ARG A 38 2.37 -9.77 3.55
CA ARG A 38 2.38 -10.91 2.63
C ARG A 38 2.66 -10.40 1.22
N PHE A 39 3.53 -11.09 0.48
CA PHE A 39 3.84 -10.70 -0.89
C PHE A 39 2.60 -10.62 -1.78
N SER A 40 1.61 -11.52 -1.59
CA SER A 40 0.34 -11.46 -2.31
C SER A 40 -0.44 -10.16 -2.08
N THR A 41 -0.40 -9.65 -0.84
CA THR A 41 -1.03 -8.37 -0.49
C THR A 41 -0.27 -7.20 -1.11
N LEU A 42 1.07 -7.21 -1.03
CA LEU A 42 1.90 -6.19 -1.69
C LEU A 42 1.61 -6.15 -3.20
N HIS A 43 1.63 -7.30 -3.87
CA HIS A 43 1.32 -7.41 -5.29
C HIS A 43 -0.07 -6.89 -5.63
N ALA A 44 -1.10 -7.25 -4.84
CA ALA A 44 -2.46 -6.78 -5.06
C ALA A 44 -2.60 -5.26 -4.87
N ILE A 45 -1.86 -4.65 -3.93
CA ILE A 45 -1.81 -3.19 -3.77
C ILE A 45 -1.16 -2.55 -5.00
N CYS A 46 0.01 -3.05 -5.43
CA CYS A 46 0.70 -2.56 -6.62
C CYS A 46 -0.20 -2.63 -7.87
N ALA A 47 -0.91 -3.74 -8.06
CA ALA A 47 -1.85 -3.90 -9.17
C ALA A 47 -3.02 -2.93 -9.09
N ALA A 48 -3.62 -2.73 -7.90
CA ALA A 48 -4.76 -1.83 -7.71
C ALA A 48 -4.40 -0.36 -7.84
N LEU A 49 -3.17 0.02 -7.49
CA LEU A 49 -2.66 1.39 -7.59
C LEU A 49 -1.88 1.64 -8.88
N GLU A 50 -1.69 0.61 -9.72
CA GLU A 50 -0.85 0.66 -10.92
C GLU A 50 0.52 1.29 -10.62
N CYS A 51 1.22 0.73 -9.63
CA CYS A 51 2.53 1.20 -9.18
C CYS A 51 3.51 0.04 -9.01
N GLU A 52 4.80 0.37 -8.92
CA GLU A 52 5.84 -0.58 -8.61
C GLU A 52 6.03 -0.73 -7.09
N VAL A 53 6.78 -1.76 -6.68
CA VAL A 53 7.10 -1.98 -5.26
C VAL A 53 7.93 -0.82 -4.70
N GLY A 54 8.84 -0.26 -5.50
CA GLY A 54 9.67 0.88 -5.10
C GLY A 54 8.89 2.16 -4.80
N ASP A 55 7.68 2.30 -5.34
CA ASP A 55 6.79 3.44 -5.06
C ASP A 55 6.10 3.31 -3.68
N LEU A 56 6.07 2.10 -3.11
CA LEU A 56 5.41 1.80 -1.83
C LEU A 56 6.39 1.51 -0.70
N LEU A 57 7.51 0.84 -1.01
CA LEU A 57 8.49 0.39 -0.05
C LEU A 57 9.87 0.83 -0.51
N THR A 58 10.54 1.58 0.35
CA THR A 58 11.97 1.85 0.23
C THR A 58 12.71 1.16 1.36
N THR A 59 13.94 0.77 1.11
CA THR A 59 14.87 0.47 2.19
C THR A 59 15.38 1.78 2.76
N ASP A 60 15.39 1.92 4.07
CA ASP A 60 16.19 2.95 4.74
C ASP A 60 17.66 2.60 4.52
N VAL A 61 18.20 3.00 3.37
CA VAL A 61 19.64 2.99 3.15
C VAL A 61 20.14 4.30 3.74
N ASP A 62 20.53 4.25 5.01
CA ASP A 62 21.33 5.34 5.59
C ASP A 62 22.53 5.59 4.66
N THR A 63 22.57 6.80 4.10
CA THR A 63 23.78 7.45 3.56
C THR A 63 24.13 8.59 4.50
#